data_AF-A0A9D4XLK0-F1
#
_entry.id   AF-A0A9D4XLK0-F1
#
_cell.length_a   1.000
_cell.length_b   1.000
_cell.length_c   1.000
_cell.angle_alpha   90.00
_cell.angle_beta   90.00
_cell.angle_gamma   90.00
#
_symmetry.space_group_name_H-M   'P 1'
#
loop_
_entity.id
_entity.type
_entity.pdbx_description
1 polymer ?
#
loop_
_entity_poly.entity_id
_entity_poly.type
_entity_poly.pdbx_seq_one_letter_code
_entity_poly.pdbx_strand_id
1 'polypeptide(L)'
;MAVGLNTGVPWVMCKQTDAPDPVINTCNGMRCGETFTGPNSPNKPAMWTENWTSFYQVYGGLPYIRSAEDIAFHVALFVARNGSFINYYMYHGGTNFGRTASAYTITGYYDQAPLDEYGLFRQPKYGHLKELHAAIKSCSTTLLQGVQRNFSLGELQEGYVFEEENGGCVALLINNDKGNNVTIQFRNSSYDLLPKSISILPDCQNVAFNTANVSTTSNRRIITSRQNFSSVDEWQQLQDVIP
;
A
#
# COMPACT_ATOMS: atom_id res chain seq x y z
N MET A 1 12.28 6.41 28.12
CA MET A 1 12.23 7.85 27.79
C MET A 1 10.91 8.21 27.13
N ALA A 2 10.61 7.80 25.89
CA ALA A 2 9.39 8.21 25.16
C ALA A 2 8.07 7.89 25.91
N VAL A 3 7.91 6.67 26.41
CA VAL A 3 6.72 6.25 27.18
C VAL A 3 6.48 7.11 28.42
N GLY A 4 7.55 7.58 29.08
CA GLY A 4 7.46 8.42 30.28
C GLY A 4 6.97 9.84 30.02
N LEU A 5 6.79 10.24 28.75
CA LEU A 5 6.18 11.52 28.38
C LEU A 5 4.65 11.51 28.53
N ASN A 6 4.03 10.35 28.79
CA ASN A 6 2.60 10.21 29.09
C ASN A 6 1.67 10.92 28.09
N THR A 7 1.87 10.68 26.79
CA THR A 7 1.13 11.32 25.69
C THR A 7 -0.36 10.93 25.62
N GLY A 8 -0.79 9.91 26.35
CA GLY A 8 -2.17 9.39 26.33
C GLY A 8 -2.50 8.49 25.14
N VAL A 9 -1.54 8.24 24.24
CA VAL A 9 -1.69 7.38 23.05
C VAL A 9 -0.51 6.41 22.89
N PRO A 10 -0.66 5.30 22.14
CA PRO A 10 0.41 4.31 21.99
C PRO A 10 1.66 4.85 21.28
N TRP A 11 2.81 4.28 21.62
CA TRP A 11 4.07 4.47 20.90
C TRP A 11 4.33 3.29 19.96
N VAL A 12 4.90 3.58 18.78
CA VAL A 12 5.29 2.58 17.78
C VAL A 12 6.78 2.69 17.47
N MET A 13 7.42 1.57 17.14
CA MET A 13 8.79 1.52 16.61
C MET A 13 8.83 0.59 15.39
N CYS A 14 9.20 1.15 14.23
CA CYS A 14 9.30 0.39 12.99
C CYS A 14 10.59 -0.43 12.93
N LYS A 15 10.50 -1.65 12.39
CA LYS A 15 11.62 -2.59 12.26
C LYS A 15 12.35 -2.89 13.57
N GLN A 16 11.64 -2.84 14.70
CA GLN A 16 12.19 -3.10 16.04
C GLN A 16 11.55 -4.34 16.66
N THR A 17 12.05 -5.54 16.33
CA THR A 17 11.45 -6.81 16.79
C THR A 17 11.44 -6.99 18.31
N ASP A 18 12.34 -6.34 19.03
CA ASP A 18 12.49 -6.37 20.48
C ASP A 18 11.96 -5.09 21.17
N ALA A 19 11.05 -4.34 20.53
CA ALA A 19 10.45 -3.14 21.12
C ALA A 19 9.84 -3.44 22.51
N PRO A 20 10.30 -2.76 23.58
CA PRO A 20 9.88 -3.07 24.94
C PRO A 20 8.42 -2.63 25.17
N ASP A 21 7.70 -3.35 26.04
CA ASP A 21 6.34 -2.96 26.41
C ASP A 21 6.31 -1.55 27.04
N PRO A 22 5.30 -0.73 26.75
CA PRO A 22 4.11 -1.01 25.92
C PRO A 22 4.26 -0.65 24.42
N VAL A 23 5.47 -0.46 23.90
CA VAL A 23 5.72 0.00 22.53
C VAL A 23 5.37 -1.09 21.51
N ILE A 24 4.68 -0.73 20.43
CA ILE A 24 4.27 -1.65 19.36
C ILE A 24 5.34 -1.70 18.28
N ASN A 25 5.86 -2.89 17.96
CA ASN A 25 6.74 -3.07 16.82
C ASN A 25 5.96 -3.11 15.51
N THR A 26 6.47 -2.46 14.48
CA THR A 26 5.77 -2.34 13.19
C THR A 26 6.65 -2.75 12.01
N CYS A 27 6.03 -3.02 10.87
CA CYS A 27 6.71 -3.41 9.64
C CYS A 27 6.88 -2.24 8.66
N ASN A 28 8.02 -2.21 7.96
CA ASN A 28 8.27 -1.35 6.80
C ASN A 28 8.76 -2.22 5.63
N GLY A 29 8.33 -1.90 4.42
CA GLY A 29 8.74 -2.60 3.21
C GLY A 29 7.64 -2.62 2.16
N MET A 30 7.89 -3.28 1.04
CA MET A 30 6.86 -3.46 -0.01
C MET A 30 5.90 -4.60 0.32
N ARG A 31 6.33 -5.60 1.08
CA ARG A 31 5.64 -6.90 1.15
C ARG A 31 5.33 -7.37 2.57
N CYS A 32 5.00 -6.48 3.50
CA CYS A 32 4.75 -6.89 4.89
C CYS A 32 3.59 -7.91 5.03
N GLY A 33 2.65 -7.98 4.08
CA GLY A 33 1.68 -9.08 4.02
C GLY A 33 2.31 -10.49 3.88
N GLU A 34 3.51 -10.57 3.31
CA GLU A 34 4.30 -11.80 3.21
C GLU A 34 5.44 -11.86 4.23
N THR A 35 6.12 -10.74 4.49
CA THR A 35 7.40 -10.72 5.21
C THR A 35 7.29 -10.39 6.69
N PHE A 36 6.16 -9.83 7.16
CA PHE A 36 6.01 -9.52 8.57
C PHE A 36 5.64 -10.78 9.35
N THR A 37 6.48 -11.16 10.31
CA THR A 37 6.23 -12.30 11.20
C THR A 37 5.15 -12.02 12.25
N GLY A 38 4.75 -10.76 12.41
CA GLY A 38 3.76 -10.31 13.39
C GLY A 38 4.36 -9.45 14.51
N PRO A 39 3.49 -8.93 15.38
CA PRO A 39 3.89 -8.19 16.57
C PRO A 39 4.68 -9.09 17.52
N ASN A 40 5.54 -8.49 18.35
CA ASN A 40 6.40 -9.19 19.29
C ASN A 40 5.69 -9.64 20.58
N SER A 41 4.36 -9.47 20.64
CA SER A 41 3.50 -9.91 21.72
C SER A 41 2.09 -10.15 21.17
N PRO A 42 1.35 -11.17 21.66
CA PRO A 42 -0.02 -11.44 21.20
C PRO A 42 -1.02 -10.32 21.54
N ASN A 43 -0.69 -9.44 22.48
CA ASN A 43 -1.55 -8.34 22.91
C ASN A 43 -1.33 -7.04 22.09
N LYS A 44 -0.51 -7.09 21.04
CA LYS A 44 -0.20 -5.94 20.19
C LYS A 44 -0.82 -6.14 18.79
N PRO A 45 -1.30 -5.08 18.13
CA PRO A 45 -1.81 -5.18 16.77
C PRO A 45 -0.69 -5.32 15.74
N ALA A 46 -0.96 -5.99 14.63
CA ALA A 46 -0.08 -6.00 13.47
C ALA A 46 -0.22 -4.69 12.67
N MET A 47 0.86 -3.90 12.60
CA MET A 47 0.88 -2.59 11.94
C MET A 47 1.98 -2.50 10.86
N TRP A 48 1.62 -1.94 9.71
CA TRP A 48 2.52 -1.67 8.58
C TRP A 48 2.69 -0.16 8.40
N THR A 49 3.75 0.39 8.96
CA THR A 49 4.01 1.83 9.00
C THR A 49 4.54 2.41 7.70
N GLU A 50 5.18 1.60 6.86
CA GLU A 50 5.63 2.05 5.53
C GLU A 50 5.40 0.99 4.46
N ASN A 51 4.25 1.05 3.79
CA ASN A 51 3.99 0.35 2.54
C ASN A 51 4.58 1.15 1.38
N TRP A 52 5.77 0.75 0.94
CA TRP A 52 6.52 1.49 -0.08
C TRP A 52 5.80 1.51 -1.43
N THR A 53 5.19 2.64 -1.80
CA THR A 53 4.39 2.77 -3.04
C THR A 53 5.24 2.90 -4.31
N SER A 54 6.53 3.14 -4.11
CA SER A 54 7.62 3.29 -5.09
C SER A 54 8.95 3.31 -4.30
N PHE A 55 9.99 3.93 -4.84
CA PHE A 55 11.26 4.20 -4.19
C PHE A 55 11.70 5.63 -4.50
N TYR A 56 12.46 6.27 -3.60
CA TYR A 56 13.05 7.58 -3.88
C TYR A 56 14.04 7.47 -5.05
N GLN A 57 14.17 8.56 -5.81
CA GLN A 57 15.06 8.60 -6.96
C GLN A 57 16.34 9.38 -6.63
N VAL A 58 17.46 8.92 -7.16
CA VAL A 58 18.77 9.57 -7.08
C VAL A 58 19.10 10.23 -8.42
N TYR A 59 19.97 11.25 -8.41
CA TYR A 59 20.42 11.88 -9.66
C TYR A 59 21.07 10.85 -10.59
N GLY A 60 20.64 10.83 -11.85
CA GLY A 60 21.08 9.84 -12.85
C GLY A 60 20.35 8.49 -12.81
N GLY A 61 19.52 8.21 -11.79
CA GLY A 61 18.73 6.99 -11.70
C GLY A 61 17.41 7.06 -12.48
N LEU A 62 16.81 5.90 -12.76
CA LEU A 62 15.43 5.78 -13.29
C LEU A 62 14.41 5.60 -12.15
N PRO A 63 13.15 6.03 -12.32
CA PRO A 63 12.13 5.85 -11.30
C PRO A 63 11.73 4.37 -11.15
N TYR A 64 11.62 3.89 -9.92
CA TYR A 64 11.09 2.56 -9.63
C TYR A 64 9.56 2.57 -9.66
N ILE A 65 8.95 1.84 -10.59
CA ILE A 65 7.49 1.78 -10.72
C ILE A 65 6.97 0.50 -10.06
N ARG A 66 6.20 0.68 -8.99
CA ARG A 66 5.40 -0.38 -8.37
C ARG A 66 3.97 -0.30 -8.86
N SER A 67 3.41 -1.40 -9.35
CA SER A 67 2.06 -1.43 -9.93
C SER A 67 0.98 -1.27 -8.85
N ALA A 68 -0.24 -0.88 -9.27
CA ALA A 68 -1.35 -0.71 -8.34
C ALA A 68 -1.81 -2.07 -7.79
N GLU A 69 -1.74 -3.08 -8.63
CA GLU A 69 -2.13 -4.47 -8.42
C GLU A 69 -1.25 -5.14 -7.36
N ASP A 70 0.08 -4.94 -7.44
CA ASP A 70 1.03 -5.46 -6.45
C ASP A 70 0.82 -4.81 -5.07
N ILE A 71 0.60 -3.49 -5.04
CA ILE A 71 0.29 -2.78 -3.79
C ILE A 71 -1.03 -3.32 -3.22
N ALA A 72 -2.07 -3.44 -4.03
CA ALA A 72 -3.38 -3.92 -3.60
C ALA A 72 -3.32 -5.38 -3.09
N PHE A 73 -2.56 -6.25 -3.78
CA PHE A 73 -2.32 -7.63 -3.37
C PHE A 73 -1.73 -7.69 -1.95
N HIS A 74 -0.63 -6.97 -1.71
CA HIS A 74 0.02 -7.04 -0.40
C HIS A 74 -0.79 -6.37 0.71
N VAL A 75 -1.58 -5.34 0.40
CA VAL A 75 -2.52 -4.71 1.35
C VAL A 75 -3.62 -5.71 1.73
N ALA A 76 -4.28 -6.31 0.74
CA ALA A 76 -5.34 -7.28 0.99
C ALA A 76 -4.81 -8.52 1.72
N LEU A 77 -3.60 -8.98 1.40
CA LEU A 77 -2.94 -10.09 2.12
C LEU A 77 -2.63 -9.73 3.57
N PHE A 78 -2.15 -8.51 3.83
CA PHE A 78 -1.87 -8.04 5.18
C PHE A 78 -3.16 -8.00 6.01
N VAL A 79 -4.26 -7.48 5.46
CA VAL A 79 -5.58 -7.50 6.10
C VAL A 79 -6.08 -8.94 6.31
N ALA A 80 -5.94 -9.81 5.31
CA ALA A 80 -6.31 -11.22 5.40
C ALA A 80 -5.63 -11.91 6.58
N ARG A 81 -4.41 -11.49 6.96
CA ARG A 81 -3.58 -12.03 8.03
C ARG A 81 -3.62 -11.19 9.33
N ASN A 82 -4.78 -10.64 9.67
CA ASN A 82 -5.03 -9.80 10.87
C ASN A 82 -4.23 -8.48 10.94
N GLY A 83 -3.77 -7.98 9.80
CA GLY A 83 -3.23 -6.63 9.69
C GLY A 83 -4.31 -5.58 9.94
N SER A 84 -4.07 -4.65 10.85
CA SER A 84 -5.08 -3.66 11.30
C SER A 84 -4.69 -2.21 11.07
N PHE A 85 -3.46 -1.95 10.61
CA PHE A 85 -2.98 -0.62 10.24
C PHE A 85 -2.04 -0.71 9.05
N ILE A 86 -2.27 0.09 8.02
CA ILE A 86 -1.40 0.21 6.85
C ILE A 86 -1.24 1.69 6.51
N ASN A 87 0.00 2.13 6.33
CA ASN A 87 0.32 3.48 5.87
C ASN A 87 1.11 3.43 4.56
N TYR A 88 0.66 4.18 3.55
CA TYR A 88 1.34 4.28 2.26
C TYR A 88 2.51 5.24 2.34
N TYR A 89 3.73 4.73 2.17
CA TYR A 89 4.94 5.53 2.10
C TYR A 89 5.44 5.58 0.65
N MET A 90 5.19 6.61 -0.14
CA MET A 90 4.40 7.80 0.16
C MET A 90 3.01 7.70 -0.47
N TYR A 91 2.01 8.29 0.18
CA TYR A 91 0.73 8.59 -0.46
C TYR A 91 0.83 9.81 -1.37
N HIS A 92 1.51 10.85 -0.89
CA HIS A 92 2.04 11.98 -1.65
C HIS A 92 3.48 12.22 -1.20
N GLY A 93 4.42 12.26 -2.14
CA GLY A 93 5.82 12.51 -1.81
C GLY A 93 6.20 14.00 -1.87
N GLY A 94 5.77 14.71 -2.91
CA GLY A 94 6.03 16.14 -3.09
C GLY A 94 7.45 16.44 -3.56
N THR A 95 8.03 17.54 -3.07
CA THR A 95 9.30 18.08 -3.55
C THR A 95 10.22 18.45 -2.39
N ASN A 96 11.49 18.06 -2.49
CA ASN A 96 12.57 18.49 -1.62
C ASN A 96 13.02 19.91 -1.99
N PHE A 97 12.31 20.93 -1.48
CA PHE A 97 12.62 22.32 -1.78
C PHE A 97 13.91 22.83 -1.11
N GLY A 98 14.49 23.87 -1.70
CA GLY A 98 15.68 24.53 -1.18
C GLY A 98 16.91 23.61 -1.25
N ARG A 99 17.78 23.71 -0.25
CA ARG A 99 19.11 23.07 -0.25
C ARG A 99 19.43 22.28 1.03
N THR A 100 18.44 22.06 1.88
CA THR A 100 18.58 21.36 3.17
C THR A 100 17.50 20.30 3.40
N ALA A 101 16.62 20.07 2.42
CA ALA A 101 15.55 19.07 2.51
C ALA A 101 16.04 17.64 2.21
N SER A 102 17.02 17.48 1.31
CA SER A 102 17.51 16.17 0.90
C SER A 102 19.01 16.12 0.71
N ALA A 103 19.55 14.90 0.82
CA ALA A 103 20.93 14.56 0.46
C ALA A 103 20.91 13.42 -0.56
N TYR A 104 21.62 13.59 -1.68
CA TYR A 104 21.80 12.58 -2.74
C TYR A 104 20.53 12.08 -3.47
N THR A 105 19.34 12.57 -3.13
CA THR A 105 18.10 12.33 -3.89
C THR A 105 17.80 13.49 -4.82
N ILE A 106 17.04 13.24 -5.88
CA ILE A 106 16.57 14.32 -6.75
C ILE A 106 15.63 15.28 -6.00
N THR A 107 15.36 16.42 -6.62
CA THR A 107 14.43 17.43 -6.11
C THR A 107 13.01 16.89 -5.94
N GLY A 108 12.47 16.15 -6.91
CA GLY A 108 11.18 15.47 -6.76
C GLY A 108 11.24 14.28 -5.79
N TYR A 109 10.22 14.09 -4.97
CA TYR A 109 10.15 13.00 -3.99
C TYR A 109 8.93 12.12 -4.27
N TYR A 110 9.15 10.83 -4.55
CA TYR A 110 8.09 9.84 -4.77
C TYR A 110 7.03 10.24 -5.82
N ASP A 111 7.44 10.73 -7.00
CA ASP A 111 6.52 11.11 -8.09
C ASP A 111 5.64 9.95 -8.61
N GLN A 112 6.02 8.71 -8.30
CA GLN A 112 5.23 7.51 -8.62
C GLN A 112 4.21 7.12 -7.54
N ALA A 113 4.03 7.92 -6.49
CA ALA A 113 3.02 7.73 -5.44
C ALA A 113 1.59 7.86 -6.00
N PRO A 114 0.54 7.47 -5.23
CA PRO A 114 -0.86 7.66 -5.61
C PRO A 114 -1.20 9.12 -5.99
N LEU A 115 -0.65 10.10 -5.26
CA LEU A 115 -0.60 11.49 -5.67
C LEU A 115 0.80 11.80 -6.17
N ASP A 116 0.91 12.30 -7.40
CA ASP A 116 2.22 12.64 -8.00
C ASP A 116 2.87 13.85 -7.29
N GLU A 117 4.07 14.24 -7.72
CA GLU A 117 4.81 15.38 -7.14
C GLU A 117 3.97 16.66 -7.07
N TYR A 118 3.05 16.86 -8.02
CA TYR A 118 2.24 18.06 -8.17
C TYR A 118 0.86 17.92 -7.50
N GLY A 119 0.63 16.82 -6.77
CA GLY A 119 -0.64 16.54 -6.10
C GLY A 119 -1.76 16.05 -7.03
N LEU A 120 -1.43 15.68 -8.26
CA LEU A 120 -2.40 15.12 -9.21
C LEU A 120 -2.60 13.62 -8.96
N PHE A 121 -3.82 13.12 -9.20
CA PHE A 121 -4.09 11.69 -9.10
C PHE A 121 -3.28 10.91 -10.14
N ARG A 122 -2.45 9.97 -9.69
CA ARG A 122 -1.70 9.08 -10.57
C ARG A 122 -2.52 7.82 -10.82
N GLN A 123 -3.15 7.75 -12.00
CA GLN A 123 -4.00 6.62 -12.36
C GLN A 123 -3.21 5.54 -13.12
N PRO A 124 -3.51 4.25 -12.88
CA PRO A 124 -4.66 3.74 -12.12
C PRO A 124 -4.41 3.58 -10.61
N LYS A 125 -3.21 3.88 -10.11
CA LYS A 125 -2.79 3.61 -8.72
C LYS A 125 -3.72 4.23 -7.68
N TYR A 126 -4.05 5.52 -7.82
CA TYR A 126 -4.96 6.19 -6.90
C TYR A 126 -6.35 5.56 -6.86
N GLY A 127 -6.96 5.37 -8.04
CA GLY A 127 -8.33 4.84 -8.16
C GLY A 127 -8.44 3.39 -7.70
N HIS A 128 -7.50 2.54 -8.11
CA HIS A 128 -7.49 1.12 -7.72
C HIS A 128 -7.35 0.95 -6.20
N LEU A 129 -6.47 1.73 -5.56
CA LEU A 129 -6.33 1.70 -4.10
C LEU A 129 -7.55 2.31 -3.41
N LYS A 130 -8.21 3.31 -4.00
CA LYS A 130 -9.49 3.84 -3.48
C LYS A 130 -10.58 2.77 -3.49
N GLU A 131 -10.71 2.01 -4.58
CA GLU A 131 -11.67 0.89 -4.70
C GLU A 131 -11.38 -0.22 -3.70
N LEU A 132 -10.10 -0.59 -3.52
CA LEU A 132 -9.67 -1.53 -2.48
C LEU A 132 -10.13 -1.08 -1.08
N HIS A 133 -9.90 0.19 -0.72
CA HIS A 133 -10.32 0.70 0.58
C HIS A 133 -11.83 0.72 0.74
N ALA A 134 -12.59 1.00 -0.32
CA ALA A 134 -14.05 0.94 -0.27
C ALA A 134 -14.53 -0.49 0.05
N ALA A 135 -13.91 -1.50 -0.55
CA ALA A 135 -14.19 -2.91 -0.26
C ALA A 135 -13.78 -3.31 1.17
N ILE A 136 -12.60 -2.90 1.65
CA ILE A 136 -12.19 -3.15 3.04
C ILE A 136 -13.14 -2.45 4.02
N LYS A 137 -13.57 -1.23 3.71
CA LYS A 137 -14.47 -0.46 4.58
C LYS A 137 -15.84 -1.11 4.69
N SER A 138 -16.40 -1.63 3.61
CA SER A 138 -17.67 -2.37 3.67
C SER A 138 -17.58 -3.65 4.51
N CYS A 139 -16.38 -4.23 4.62
CA CYS A 139 -16.08 -5.42 5.43
C CYS A 139 -15.71 -5.11 6.89
N SER A 140 -15.61 -3.83 7.29
CA SER A 140 -14.85 -3.43 8.49
C SER A 140 -15.36 -4.01 9.82
N THR A 141 -16.68 -4.14 10.01
CA THR A 141 -17.23 -4.74 11.23
C THR A 141 -16.80 -6.21 11.36
N THR A 142 -17.01 -7.00 10.32
CA THR A 142 -16.69 -8.43 10.29
C THR A 142 -15.19 -8.69 10.35
N LEU A 143 -14.37 -7.84 9.74
CA LEU A 143 -12.90 -7.94 9.85
C LEU A 143 -12.39 -7.69 11.28
N LEU A 144 -13.09 -6.87 12.07
CA LEU A 144 -12.68 -6.50 13.43
C LEU A 144 -13.28 -7.41 14.51
N GLN A 145 -14.48 -7.93 14.29
CA GLN A 145 -15.24 -8.69 15.30
C GLN A 145 -15.33 -10.18 14.97
N GLY A 146 -15.19 -10.55 13.70
CA GLY A 146 -15.33 -11.92 13.25
C GLY A 146 -14.15 -12.81 13.62
N VAL A 147 -14.43 -14.08 13.86
CA VAL A 147 -13.40 -15.10 14.05
C VAL A 147 -12.78 -15.42 12.69
N GLN A 148 -11.48 -15.17 12.57
CA GLN A 148 -10.71 -15.50 11.38
C GLN A 148 -10.42 -17.00 11.32
N ARG A 149 -10.62 -17.59 10.15
CA ARG A 149 -10.23 -18.97 9.80
C ARG A 149 -9.53 -18.96 8.45
N ASN A 150 -8.49 -19.76 8.29
CA ASN A 150 -7.81 -19.98 7.02
C ASN A 150 -7.84 -21.45 6.61
N PHE A 151 -7.81 -21.70 5.30
CA PHE A 151 -7.78 -23.04 4.73
C PHE A 151 -7.19 -23.02 3.32
N SER A 152 -6.70 -24.17 2.86
CA SER A 152 -6.25 -24.35 1.48
C SER A 152 -7.45 -24.50 0.55
N LEU A 153 -7.37 -23.85 -0.61
CA LEU A 153 -8.31 -23.96 -1.73
C LEU A 153 -7.67 -24.63 -2.96
N GLY A 154 -6.39 -25.00 -2.83
CA GLY A 154 -5.54 -25.54 -3.88
C GLY A 154 -4.07 -25.49 -3.46
N GLU A 155 -3.16 -25.90 -4.34
CA GLU A 155 -1.71 -25.92 -4.06
C GLU A 155 -1.15 -24.51 -3.81
N LEU A 156 -1.64 -23.52 -4.56
CA LEU A 156 -1.21 -22.12 -4.46
C LEU A 156 -2.38 -21.19 -4.09
N GLN A 157 -3.51 -21.74 -3.67
CA GLN A 157 -4.72 -20.99 -3.35
C GLN A 157 -5.08 -21.13 -1.87
N GLU A 158 -5.40 -20.00 -1.24
CA GLU A 158 -5.75 -19.92 0.18
C GLU A 158 -7.05 -19.14 0.33
N GLY A 159 -7.88 -19.53 1.30
CA GLY A 159 -9.04 -18.77 1.73
C GLY A 159 -8.84 -18.27 3.14
N TYR A 160 -9.13 -16.98 3.38
CA TYR A 160 -9.29 -16.42 4.72
C TYR A 160 -10.74 -15.98 4.87
N VAL A 161 -11.41 -16.44 5.93
CA VAL A 161 -12.80 -16.12 6.21
C VAL A 161 -12.92 -15.56 7.61
N PHE A 162 -13.62 -14.44 7.75
CA PHE A 162 -13.98 -13.83 9.02
C PHE A 162 -15.48 -14.01 9.21
N GLU A 163 -15.89 -14.67 10.29
CA GLU A 163 -17.31 -14.94 10.60
C GLU A 163 -17.69 -14.37 11.97
N GLU A 164 -18.76 -13.60 12.01
CA GLU A 164 -19.39 -13.16 13.26
C GLU A 164 -20.39 -14.22 13.75
N GLU A 165 -20.63 -14.28 15.07
CA GLU A 165 -21.66 -15.13 15.66
C GLU A 165 -23.07 -14.80 15.12
N ASN A 166 -23.30 -13.53 14.77
CA ASN A 166 -24.58 -13.02 14.28
C ASN A 166 -24.77 -13.18 12.76
N GLY A 167 -23.84 -13.83 12.06
CA GLY A 167 -23.96 -14.19 10.64
C GLY A 167 -23.25 -13.28 9.64
N GLY A 168 -22.55 -12.22 10.07
CA GLY A 168 -21.65 -11.46 9.20
C GLY A 168 -20.51 -12.34 8.67
N CYS A 169 -20.18 -12.25 7.38
CA CYS A 169 -19.15 -13.09 6.76
C CYS A 169 -18.36 -12.34 5.69
N VAL A 170 -17.04 -12.32 5.83
CA VAL A 170 -16.12 -11.77 4.82
C VAL A 170 -15.13 -12.84 4.39
N ALA A 171 -14.94 -13.02 3.09
CA ALA A 171 -13.92 -13.93 2.55
C ALA A 171 -12.89 -13.18 1.71
N LEU A 172 -11.63 -13.55 1.86
CA LEU A 172 -10.51 -13.16 0.99
C LEU A 172 -9.96 -14.43 0.34
N LEU A 173 -10.18 -14.57 -0.97
CA LEU A 173 -9.78 -15.73 -1.76
C LEU A 173 -8.52 -15.39 -2.55
N ILE A 174 -7.45 -16.13 -2.30
CA ILE A 174 -6.09 -15.79 -2.74
C ILE A 174 -5.66 -16.79 -3.81
N ASN A 175 -5.08 -16.28 -4.89
CA ASN A 175 -4.28 -17.07 -5.83
C ASN A 175 -2.84 -16.57 -5.83
N ASN A 176 -1.90 -17.40 -5.35
CA ASN A 176 -0.47 -17.09 -5.35
C ASN A 176 0.25 -17.53 -6.63
N ASP A 177 -0.41 -18.24 -7.55
CA ASP A 177 0.16 -18.56 -8.86
C ASP A 177 0.45 -17.25 -9.62
N LYS A 178 1.65 -17.10 -10.15
CA LYS A 178 2.10 -15.87 -10.79
C LYS A 178 1.68 -15.76 -12.26
N GLY A 179 1.27 -16.85 -12.89
CA GLY A 179 1.01 -16.91 -14.32
C GLY A 179 -0.39 -17.39 -14.70
N ASN A 180 -1.03 -18.22 -13.85
CA ASN A 180 -2.25 -18.92 -14.23
C ASN A 180 -3.48 -18.43 -13.49
N ASN A 181 -4.57 -18.28 -14.25
CA ASN A 181 -5.91 -18.20 -13.67
C ASN A 181 -6.29 -19.58 -13.11
N VAL A 182 -6.95 -19.60 -11.96
CA VAL A 182 -7.41 -20.85 -11.35
C VAL A 182 -8.87 -20.72 -10.95
N THR A 183 -9.67 -21.71 -11.33
CA THR A 183 -11.05 -21.85 -10.83
C THR A 183 -11.04 -22.69 -9.56
N ILE A 184 -11.56 -22.12 -8.47
CA ILE A 184 -11.68 -22.79 -7.17
C ILE A 184 -13.15 -23.01 -6.79
N GLN A 185 -13.39 -23.92 -5.84
CA GLN A 185 -14.69 -24.09 -5.19
C GLN A 185 -14.68 -23.47 -3.80
N PHE A 186 -15.63 -22.56 -3.53
CA PHE A 186 -15.83 -21.97 -2.21
C PHE A 186 -17.33 -21.85 -1.93
N ARG A 187 -17.80 -22.42 -0.81
CA ARG A 187 -19.22 -22.41 -0.39
C ARG A 187 -20.21 -22.80 -1.51
N ASN A 188 -19.93 -23.91 -2.20
CA ASN A 188 -20.72 -24.44 -3.32
C ASN A 188 -20.81 -23.51 -4.54
N SER A 189 -19.92 -22.52 -4.65
CA SER A 189 -19.80 -21.64 -5.81
C SER A 189 -18.40 -21.72 -6.41
N SER A 190 -18.33 -21.59 -7.74
CA SER A 190 -17.07 -21.52 -8.48
C SER A 190 -16.58 -20.08 -8.57
N TYR A 191 -15.29 -19.85 -8.33
CA TYR A 191 -14.66 -18.54 -8.49
C TYR A 191 -13.41 -18.63 -9.36
N ASP A 192 -13.31 -17.77 -10.36
CA ASP A 192 -12.12 -17.59 -11.18
C ASP A 192 -11.19 -16.57 -10.54
N LEU A 193 -10.02 -17.02 -10.09
CA LEU A 193 -9.01 -16.17 -9.47
C LEU A 193 -7.90 -15.85 -10.48
N LEU A 194 -7.69 -14.55 -10.74
CA LEU A 194 -6.58 -14.05 -11.56
C LEU A 194 -5.22 -14.38 -10.94
N PRO A 195 -4.12 -14.36 -11.71
CA PRO A 195 -2.79 -14.68 -11.21
C PRO A 195 -2.34 -13.62 -10.21
N LYS A 196 -1.68 -14.05 -9.14
CA LYS A 196 -1.16 -13.23 -8.04
C LYS A 196 -2.20 -12.19 -7.58
N SER A 197 -3.40 -12.66 -7.28
CA SER A 197 -4.55 -11.82 -6.94
C SER A 197 -5.29 -12.27 -5.69
N ILE A 198 -6.04 -11.34 -5.10
CA ILE A 198 -6.97 -11.61 -3.99
C ILE A 198 -8.34 -11.04 -4.36
N SER A 199 -9.37 -11.88 -4.29
CA SER A 199 -10.77 -11.46 -4.38
C SER A 199 -11.34 -11.24 -2.98
N ILE A 200 -11.97 -10.08 -2.76
CA ILE A 200 -12.63 -9.72 -1.50
C ILE A 200 -14.14 -9.88 -1.68
N LEU A 201 -14.76 -10.70 -0.83
CA LEU A 201 -16.19 -11.00 -0.82
C LEU A 201 -16.79 -10.53 0.52
N PRO A 202 -17.45 -9.36 0.57
CA PRO A 202 -17.99 -8.78 1.81
C PRO A 202 -19.12 -9.58 2.48
N ASP A 203 -19.69 -10.55 1.77
CA ASP A 203 -20.81 -11.41 2.17
C ASP A 203 -20.49 -12.91 1.99
N CYS A 204 -19.21 -13.23 1.74
CA CYS A 204 -18.73 -14.56 1.37
C CYS A 204 -19.38 -15.16 0.10
N GLN A 205 -20.02 -14.34 -0.74
CA GLN A 205 -20.73 -14.77 -1.94
C GLN A 205 -20.33 -13.96 -3.17
N ASN A 206 -20.42 -12.63 -3.12
CA ASN A 206 -20.20 -11.74 -4.25
C ASN A 206 -18.83 -11.08 -4.18
N VAL A 207 -18.07 -11.15 -5.28
CA VAL A 207 -16.76 -10.48 -5.38
C VAL A 207 -16.99 -8.97 -5.55
N ALA A 208 -16.62 -8.19 -4.53
CA ALA A 208 -16.70 -6.73 -4.57
C ALA A 208 -15.44 -6.09 -5.16
N PHE A 209 -14.28 -6.74 -5.02
CA PHE A 209 -13.00 -6.26 -5.51
C PHE A 209 -12.04 -7.41 -5.78
N ASN A 210 -11.23 -7.32 -6.83
CA ASN A 210 -10.08 -8.20 -7.05
C ASN A 210 -8.82 -7.37 -7.28
N THR A 211 -7.72 -7.71 -6.60
CA THR A 211 -6.50 -6.90 -6.62
C THR A 211 -5.81 -6.80 -7.98
N ALA A 212 -6.05 -7.75 -8.90
CA ALA A 212 -5.50 -7.73 -10.25
C ALA A 212 -6.48 -7.20 -11.32
N ASN A 213 -7.76 -7.00 -10.98
CA ASN A 213 -8.75 -6.46 -11.91
C ASN A 213 -8.85 -4.93 -11.77
N VAL A 214 -8.08 -4.20 -12.59
CA VAL A 214 -8.03 -2.73 -12.54
C VAL A 214 -9.14 -2.12 -13.40
N SER A 215 -10.13 -1.49 -12.77
CA SER A 215 -11.25 -0.85 -13.46
C SER A 215 -10.99 0.63 -13.82
N THR A 216 -10.03 1.26 -13.14
CA THR A 216 -9.71 2.68 -13.31
C THR A 216 -8.90 2.94 -14.59
N THR A 217 -9.31 3.93 -15.39
CA THR A 217 -8.58 4.34 -16.59
C THR A 217 -7.23 5.01 -16.25
N SER A 218 -6.15 4.53 -16.84
CA SER A 218 -4.82 5.12 -16.73
C SER A 218 -4.78 6.54 -17.28
N ASN A 219 -4.00 7.41 -16.64
CA ASN A 219 -3.75 8.76 -17.13
C ASN A 219 -2.27 8.96 -17.47
N ARG A 220 -1.99 10.05 -18.19
CA ARG A 220 -0.64 10.50 -18.49
C ARG A 220 -0.52 11.97 -18.13
N ARG A 221 0.54 12.31 -17.40
CA ARG A 221 0.87 13.72 -17.15
C ARG A 221 1.30 14.38 -18.45
N ILE A 222 0.65 15.51 -18.78
CA ILE A 222 0.98 16.34 -19.92
C ILE A 222 1.59 17.64 -19.40
N ILE A 223 2.79 17.96 -19.86
CA ILE A 223 3.48 19.21 -19.53
C ILE A 223 3.36 20.11 -20.76
N THR A 224 2.77 21.28 -20.59
CA THR A 224 2.62 22.28 -21.67
C THR A 224 3.42 23.51 -21.34
N SER A 225 4.23 23.99 -22.29
CA SER A 225 4.91 25.28 -22.13
C SER A 225 3.86 26.39 -22.19
N ARG A 226 3.84 27.24 -21.16
CA ARG A 226 2.95 28.42 -21.08
C ARG A 226 3.63 29.70 -21.51
N GLN A 227 4.93 29.80 -21.23
CA GLN A 227 5.75 30.96 -21.56
C GLN A 227 7.12 30.45 -21.99
N ASN A 228 7.64 31.04 -23.06
CA ASN A 228 8.98 30.76 -23.56
C ASN A 228 9.88 31.93 -23.21
N PHE A 229 10.88 31.71 -22.36
CA PHE A 229 11.88 32.72 -21.98
C PHE A 229 13.12 32.59 -22.86
N SER A 230 12.93 32.71 -24.19
CA SER A 230 13.97 32.49 -25.18
C SER A 230 14.73 33.75 -25.62
N SER A 231 14.31 34.93 -25.16
CA SER A 231 15.01 36.18 -25.50
C SER A 231 16.28 36.31 -24.67
N VAL A 232 17.43 36.39 -25.33
CA VAL A 232 18.73 36.60 -24.66
C VAL A 232 18.76 37.93 -23.92
N ASP A 233 17.99 38.92 -24.38
CA ASP A 233 17.91 40.26 -23.78
C ASP A 233 17.11 40.28 -22.45
N GLU A 234 16.42 39.20 -22.09
CA GLU A 234 15.63 39.09 -20.85
C GLU A 234 16.43 38.47 -19.68
N TRP A 235 17.62 37.92 -19.94
CA TRP A 235 18.46 37.27 -18.93
C TRP A 235 19.70 38.10 -18.62
N GLN A 236 20.02 38.22 -17.32
CA GLN A 236 21.27 38.79 -16.85
C GLN A 236 22.16 37.67 -16.31
N GLN A 237 23.47 37.77 -16.57
CA GLN A 237 24.45 36.78 -16.11
C GLN A 237 25.42 37.41 -15.10
N LEU A 238 25.71 36.66 -14.05
CA LEU A 238 26.84 36.91 -13.15
C LEU A 238 27.82 35.75 -13.29
N GLN A 239 29.08 36.05 -13.58
CA GLN A 239 30.15 35.04 -13.57
C GLN A 239 30.71 34.94 -12.15
N ASP A 240 30.61 33.75 -11.56
CA ASP A 240 31.16 33.49 -10.24
C ASP A 240 32.70 33.56 -10.29
N VAL A 241 33.30 34.16 -9.26
CA VAL A 241 34.76 34.34 -9.19
C VAL A 241 35.36 33.07 -8.62
N ILE A 242 36.37 32.52 -9.29
CA ILE A 242 37.15 31.41 -8.73
C ILE A 242 38.00 32.00 -7.60
N PRO A 243 37.79 31.59 -6.33
CA PRO A 243 38.57 32.10 -5.20
C PRO A 243 40.04 31.73 -5.26
#